data_AF-A0A537XPD1-F1
#
_entry.id   AF-A0A537XPD1-F1
#
_cell.length_a   1.000
_cell.length_b   1.000
_cell.length_c   1.000
_cell.angle_alpha   90.00
_cell.angle_beta   90.00
_cell.angle_gamma   90.00
#
_symmetry.space_group_name_H-M   'P 1'
#
loop_
_entity.id
_entity.type
_entity.pdbx_description
1 polymer ?
#
loop_
_entity_poly.entity_id
_entity_poly.type
_entity_poly.pdbx_seq_one_letter_code
_entity_poly.pdbx_strand_id
1 'polypeptide(L)'
;MRNLQPAEWSKPRGFSHGVEFNGPGRWVVLAGQTGGDEKGGYPSDMAAQVGAALRRIIKLLAEAGAGPAHIVRLTWYLTSRSEYEAAGAGIGAAWKETLGRNFPP
;
A
#
# COMPACT_ATOMS: atom_id res chain seq x y z
N MET A 1 1.93 -21.44 -2.05
CA MET A 1 2.18 -20.12 -1.42
C MET A 1 3.37 -19.49 -2.13
N ARG A 2 3.27 -18.23 -2.54
CA ARG A 2 4.27 -17.48 -3.33
C ARG A 2 4.50 -16.13 -2.68
N ASN A 3 5.76 -15.73 -2.51
CA ASN A 3 6.10 -14.40 -2.02
C ASN A 3 5.97 -13.39 -3.16
N LEU A 4 5.37 -12.23 -2.84
CA LEU A 4 5.27 -11.09 -3.74
C LEU A 4 6.47 -10.18 -3.48
N GLN A 5 7.36 -10.09 -4.45
CA GLN A 5 8.60 -9.34 -4.39
C GLN A 5 8.84 -8.68 -5.76
N PRO A 6 8.55 -7.37 -5.90
CA PRO A 6 8.93 -6.62 -7.09
C PRO A 6 10.45 -6.73 -7.32
N ALA A 7 10.86 -6.98 -8.56
CA ALA A 7 12.25 -7.31 -8.92
C ALA A 7 13.23 -6.15 -8.66
N GLU A 8 12.74 -4.92 -8.72
CA GLU A 8 13.49 -3.70 -8.46
C GLU A 8 13.61 -3.37 -6.97
N TRP A 9 12.88 -4.05 -6.10
CA TRP A 9 12.94 -3.79 -4.66
C TRP A 9 14.05 -4.59 -4.00
N SER A 10 14.75 -3.94 -3.06
CA SER A 10 15.69 -4.62 -2.17
C SER A 10 14.96 -5.72 -1.39
N LYS A 11 15.60 -6.89 -1.25
CA LYS A 11 15.00 -8.01 -0.52
C LYS A 11 14.76 -7.62 0.95
N PRO A 12 13.55 -7.80 1.50
CA PRO A 12 13.24 -7.47 2.87
C PRO A 12 14.00 -8.38 3.85
N ARG A 13 14.33 -7.85 5.02
CA ARG A 13 15.00 -8.59 6.11
C ARG A 13 13.97 -8.97 7.17
N GLY A 14 13.73 -10.27 7.36
CA GLY A 14 12.85 -10.79 8.42
C GLY A 14 11.35 -10.73 8.13
N PHE A 15 10.92 -10.36 6.92
CA PHE A 15 9.51 -10.38 6.49
C PHE A 15 9.39 -10.57 4.96
N SER A 16 8.16 -10.71 4.44
CA SER A 16 7.85 -10.66 3.00
C SER A 16 6.94 -9.47 2.71
N HIS A 17 7.10 -8.77 1.59
CA HIS A 17 6.22 -7.63 1.25
C HIS A 17 4.76 -8.05 1.05
N GLY A 18 4.55 -9.27 0.55
CA GLY A 18 3.25 -9.90 0.50
C GLY A 18 3.37 -11.38 0.20
N VAL A 19 2.27 -12.08 0.39
CA VAL A 19 2.15 -13.51 0.12
C VAL A 19 0.85 -13.76 -0.63
N GLU A 20 0.96 -14.55 -1.68
CA GLU A 20 -0.15 -15.14 -2.39
C GLU A 20 -0.29 -16.62 -2.01
N PHE A 21 -1.51 -17.07 -1.77
CA PHE A 21 -1.79 -18.49 -1.56
C PHE A 21 -3.22 -18.86 -1.97
N ASN A 22 -3.44 -20.14 -2.19
CA ASN A 22 -4.75 -20.71 -2.47
C ASN A 22 -5.27 -21.40 -1.20
N GLY A 23 -6.55 -21.15 -0.89
CA GLY A 23 -7.34 -21.83 0.14
C GLY A 23 -8.77 -21.99 -0.40
N PRO A 24 -9.84 -21.65 0.36
CA PRO A 24 -11.11 -21.28 -0.24
C PRO A 24 -10.93 -19.99 -1.05
N GLY A 25 -10.69 -20.13 -2.35
CA GLY A 25 -10.32 -19.03 -3.24
C GLY A 25 -8.83 -18.69 -3.24
N ARG A 26 -8.49 -17.59 -3.93
CA ARG A 26 -7.12 -17.05 -4.05
C ARG A 26 -6.99 -15.81 -3.16
N TRP A 27 -5.97 -15.82 -2.29
CA TRP A 27 -5.73 -14.74 -1.33
C TRP A 27 -4.41 -14.05 -1.60
N VAL A 28 -4.42 -12.72 -1.43
CA VAL A 28 -3.23 -11.88 -1.41
C VAL A 28 -3.23 -11.13 -0.08
N VAL A 29 -2.18 -11.32 0.71
CA VAL A 29 -1.99 -10.66 2.00
C VAL A 29 -0.69 -9.87 1.95
N LEU A 30 -0.78 -8.56 2.15
CA LEU A 30 0.37 -7.66 2.11
C LEU A 30 0.86 -7.34 3.53
N ALA A 31 2.17 -7.19 3.68
CA ALA A 31 2.75 -6.53 4.84
C ALA A 31 2.42 -5.02 4.81
N GLY A 32 2.53 -4.36 5.97
CA GLY A 32 2.34 -2.92 6.07
C GLY A 32 3.26 -2.14 5.13
N GLN A 33 2.69 -1.22 4.37
CA GLN A 33 3.44 -0.32 3.48
C GLN A 33 3.53 1.06 4.11
N THR A 34 4.75 1.60 4.23
CA THR A 34 4.98 2.93 4.75
C THR A 34 5.17 3.94 3.62
N GLY A 35 5.09 5.23 3.96
CA GLY A 35 5.26 6.34 3.02
C GLY A 35 6.72 6.74 2.73
N GLY A 36 7.70 5.93 3.13
CA GLY A 36 9.12 6.24 2.87
C GLY A 36 9.48 6.13 1.39
N ASP A 37 10.68 6.54 1.00
CA ASP A 37 11.25 6.25 -0.32
C ASP A 37 12.06 4.93 -0.29
N GLU A 38 12.71 4.58 -1.39
CA GLU A 38 13.55 3.37 -1.49
C GLU A 38 14.90 3.50 -0.74
N LYS A 39 15.27 4.72 -0.36
CA LYS A 39 16.49 5.06 0.38
C LYS A 39 16.26 5.17 1.88
N GLY A 40 15.03 4.95 2.34
CA GLY A 40 14.63 5.05 3.75
C GLY A 40 14.30 6.46 4.23
N GLY A 41 14.27 7.45 3.33
CA GLY A 41 13.80 8.81 3.61
C GLY A 41 12.28 8.85 3.68
N TYR A 42 11.73 9.82 4.42
CA TYR A 42 10.28 10.07 4.47
C TYR A 42 10.02 11.51 4.04
N PRO A 43 9.07 11.74 3.10
CA PRO A 43 8.56 13.07 2.84
C PRO A 43 8.06 13.73 4.13
N SER A 44 8.25 15.04 4.29
CA SER A 44 7.70 15.77 5.44
C SER A 44 6.18 15.89 5.41
N ASP A 45 5.58 15.85 4.22
CA ASP A 45 4.15 15.97 4.02
C ASP A 45 3.42 14.62 4.16
N MET A 46 2.36 14.60 4.97
CA MET A 46 1.57 13.39 5.21
C MET A 46 0.87 12.89 3.95
N ALA A 47 0.34 13.77 3.10
CA ALA A 47 -0.33 13.35 1.88
C ALA A 47 0.66 12.66 0.91
N ALA A 48 1.88 13.16 0.81
CA ALA A 48 2.95 12.54 0.03
C ALA A 48 3.32 11.15 0.56
N GLN A 49 3.43 11.01 1.89
CA GLN A 49 3.67 9.71 2.53
C GLN A 49 2.54 8.72 2.25
N VAL A 50 1.28 9.15 2.40
CA VAL A 50 0.11 8.34 2.10
C VAL A 50 0.11 7.89 0.65
N GLY A 51 0.33 8.81 -0.30
CA GLY A 51 0.38 8.46 -1.72
C GLY A 51 1.50 7.48 -2.05
N ALA A 52 2.66 7.59 -1.41
CA ALA A 52 3.74 6.63 -1.57
C ALA A 52 3.34 5.22 -1.06
N ALA A 53 2.70 5.14 0.11
CA ALA A 53 2.20 3.87 0.64
C ALA A 53 1.14 3.24 -0.29
N LEU A 54 0.19 4.02 -0.79
CA LEU A 54 -0.85 3.50 -1.71
C LEU A 54 -0.28 3.00 -3.03
N ARG A 55 0.66 3.75 -3.65
CA ARG A 55 1.33 3.30 -4.88
C ARG A 55 2.08 1.98 -4.66
N ARG A 56 2.72 1.80 -3.51
CA ARG A 56 3.37 0.54 -3.14
C ARG A 56 2.40 -0.62 -3.01
N ILE A 57 1.25 -0.38 -2.38
CA ILE A 57 0.18 -1.39 -2.29
C ILE A 57 -0.28 -1.81 -3.69
N ILE A 58 -0.58 -0.85 -4.58
CA ILE A 58 -1.02 -1.16 -5.95
C ILE A 58 0.06 -1.94 -6.72
N LYS A 59 1.33 -1.54 -6.58
CA LYS A 59 2.46 -2.27 -7.19
C LYS A 59 2.55 -3.72 -6.70
N LEU A 60 2.41 -3.95 -5.39
CA LEU A 60 2.43 -5.31 -4.83
C LEU A 60 1.21 -6.14 -5.26
N LEU A 61 0.03 -5.53 -5.39
CA LEU A 61 -1.14 -6.23 -5.94
C LEU A 61 -0.91 -6.64 -7.39
N ALA A 62 -0.25 -5.80 -8.19
CA ALA A 62 0.08 -6.11 -9.58
C ALA A 62 1.02 -7.32 -9.72
N GLU A 63 1.91 -7.58 -8.77
CA GLU A 63 2.74 -8.81 -8.71
C GLU A 63 1.89 -10.11 -8.62
N ALA A 64 0.64 -9.98 -8.18
CA ALA A 64 -0.35 -11.06 -8.16
C ALA A 64 -1.39 -10.93 -9.28
N GLY A 65 -1.22 -10.02 -10.24
CA GLY A 65 -2.26 -9.70 -11.23
C GLY A 65 -3.57 -9.20 -10.60
N ALA A 66 -3.49 -8.68 -9.37
CA ALA A 66 -4.58 -8.03 -8.66
C ALA A 66 -4.50 -6.51 -8.83
N GLY A 67 -5.47 -5.80 -8.29
CA GLY A 67 -5.61 -4.34 -8.45
C GLY A 67 -6.59 -3.78 -7.43
N PRO A 68 -6.89 -2.46 -7.49
CA PRO A 68 -7.69 -1.80 -6.46
C PRO A 68 -9.03 -2.49 -6.18
N ALA A 69 -9.76 -2.92 -7.21
CA ALA A 69 -11.06 -3.57 -7.09
C ALA A 69 -11.03 -4.93 -6.37
N HIS A 70 -9.84 -5.51 -6.16
CA HIS A 70 -9.66 -6.78 -5.46
C HIS A 70 -9.34 -6.58 -3.97
N ILE A 71 -9.22 -5.34 -3.48
CA ILE A 71 -8.95 -5.06 -2.07
C ILE A 71 -10.24 -5.30 -1.28
N VAL A 72 -10.19 -6.26 -0.36
CA VAL A 72 -11.32 -6.59 0.52
C VAL A 72 -11.19 -5.99 1.92
N ARG A 73 -10.00 -5.49 2.30
CA ARG A 73 -9.76 -4.76 3.54
C ARG A 73 -8.52 -3.89 3.44
N LEU A 74 -8.58 -2.68 3.99
CA LEU A 74 -7.43 -1.78 4.06
C LEU A 74 -7.29 -1.13 5.44
N THR A 75 -6.28 -1.53 6.21
CA THR A 75 -6.02 -0.99 7.55
C THR A 75 -4.94 0.10 7.51
N TRP A 76 -5.24 1.25 8.12
CA TRP A 76 -4.33 2.39 8.21
C TRP A 76 -3.93 2.65 9.66
N TYR A 77 -2.63 2.88 9.87
CA TYR A 77 -2.09 3.33 11.15
C TYR A 77 -1.48 4.70 10.93
N LEU A 78 -1.98 5.70 11.67
CA LEU A 78 -1.59 7.10 11.54
C LEU A 78 -0.86 7.53 12.80
N THR A 79 0.16 8.37 12.64
CA THR A 79 0.93 8.95 13.75
C THR A 79 0.23 10.16 14.38
N SER A 80 -0.54 10.90 13.59
CA SER A 80 -1.23 12.12 14.01
C SER A 80 -2.59 12.25 13.31
N ARG A 81 -3.64 12.40 14.11
CA ARG A 81 -5.00 12.61 13.59
C ARG A 81 -5.17 14.00 12.99
N SER A 82 -4.61 15.04 13.62
CA SER A 82 -4.73 16.42 13.15
C SER A 82 -4.04 16.65 11.82
N GLU A 83 -2.86 16.05 11.63
CA GLU A 83 -2.16 16.10 10.34
C GLU A 83 -2.94 15.38 9.25
N TYR A 84 -3.58 14.26 9.57
CA TYR A 84 -4.43 13.52 8.63
C TYR A 84 -5.63 14.34 8.17
N GLU A 85 -6.32 14.99 9.12
CA GLU A 85 -7.45 15.87 8.82
C GLU A 85 -7.01 17.07 7.96
N ALA A 86 -5.85 17.67 8.26
CA ALA A 86 -5.29 18.79 7.50
C ALA A 86 -4.84 18.39 6.08
N ALA A 87 -4.35 17.16 5.89
CA ALA A 87 -3.83 16.64 4.63
C ALA A 87 -4.93 16.11 3.68
N GLY A 88 -6.21 16.20 4.06
CA GLY A 88 -7.34 15.52 3.41
C GLY A 88 -7.44 15.73 1.89
N ALA A 89 -7.19 16.96 1.40
CA ALA A 89 -7.22 17.24 -0.05
C ALA A 89 -6.12 16.49 -0.82
N GLY A 90 -4.90 16.46 -0.28
CA GLY A 90 -3.78 15.74 -0.87
C GLY A 90 -3.97 14.22 -0.81
N ILE A 91 -4.48 13.71 0.32
CA ILE A 91 -4.84 12.30 0.47
C ILE A 91 -5.92 11.90 -0.54
N GLY A 92 -6.95 12.73 -0.72
CA GLY A 92 -8.01 12.49 -1.69
C GLY A 92 -7.50 12.44 -3.13
N ALA A 93 -6.54 13.30 -3.48
CA ALA A 93 -5.88 13.27 -4.79
C ALA A 93 -5.09 11.97 -4.99
N ALA A 94 -4.26 11.59 -4.01
CA ALA A 94 -3.49 10.35 -4.04
C ALA A 94 -4.39 9.10 -4.10
N TRP A 95 -5.51 9.11 -3.38
CA TRP A 95 -6.52 8.05 -3.42
C TRP A 95 -7.11 7.91 -4.82
N LYS A 96 -7.55 9.02 -5.42
CA LYS A 96 -8.12 9.02 -6.78
C LYS A 96 -7.13 8.51 -7.83
N GLU A 97 -5.85 8.88 -7.70
CA GLU A 97 -4.78 8.41 -8.59
C GLU A 97 -4.57 6.89 -8.49
N THR A 98 -4.66 6.32 -7.29
CA THR A 98 -4.27 4.93 -7.02
C THR A 98 -5.44 3.96 -6.93
N LEU A 99 -6.43 4.24 -6.08
CA LEU A 99 -7.62 3.41 -5.87
C LEU A 99 -8.82 3.85 -6.71
N GLY A 100 -8.77 5.05 -7.30
CA GLY A 100 -9.86 5.58 -8.11
C GLY A 100 -11.15 5.76 -7.29
N ARG A 101 -12.22 5.05 -7.68
CA ARG A 101 -13.52 5.07 -7.00
C ARG A 101 -13.73 3.86 -6.07
N ASN A 102 -12.70 3.08 -5.81
CA ASN A 102 -12.76 1.94 -4.91
C ASN A 102 -12.56 2.39 -3.47
N PHE A 103 -13.47 2.03 -2.56
CA PHE A 103 -13.43 2.34 -1.14
C PHE A 103 -13.64 1.05 -0.34
N PRO A 104 -12.57 0.26 -0.15
CA PRO A 104 -12.66 -1.01 0.56
C PRO A 104 -12.92 -0.76 2.06
N PRO A 105 -13.52 -1.73 2.77
CA PRO A 105 -13.75 -1.62 4.20
C PRO A 105 -12.47 -1.71 5.03
#